data_AF-A0A2V9UV88-F1
#
_entry.id   AF-A0A2V9UV88-F1
#
_cell.length_a   1.000
_cell.length_b   1.000
_cell.length_c   1.000
_cell.angle_alpha   90.00
_cell.angle_beta   90.00
_cell.angle_gamma   90.00
#
_symmetry.space_group_name_H-M   'P 1'
#
loop_
_entity.id
_entity.type
_entity.pdbx_description
1 polymer ?
#
loop_
_entity_poly.entity_id
_entity_poly.type
_entity_poly.pdbx_seq_one_letter_code
_entity_poly.pdbx_strand_id
1 'polypeptide(L)'
;MRLPLWLKITWTVWLATWIPLYWKQYGVQNFLFFCDIGNLLIGLALWLESPLIFAWQACGLLLFQTLYTVDLVGALLTGHHPFGGTEYMFDPGIPLPVRLLSLFHLVTPPLLLWAIRRRGYDRRGWKLQTLTTWIIVPINYFWRPGLDVNWARGPFFREQHWMPGLAYLFGYLIVVPLSIYYPTHRVLEWLTRRWRDAATK
;
A
#
# COMPACT_ATOMS: atom_id res chain seq x y z
N MET A 1 19.81 -13.11 9.40
CA MET A 1 18.97 -14.32 9.42
C MET A 1 18.09 -14.35 8.17
N ARG A 2 17.90 -15.53 7.56
CA ARG A 2 17.00 -15.71 6.41
C ARG A 2 15.54 -15.54 6.84
N LEU A 3 14.69 -15.13 5.91
CA LEU A 3 13.25 -15.09 6.14
C LEU A 3 12.68 -16.53 6.07
N PRO A 4 11.66 -16.85 6.88
CA PRO A 4 11.13 -18.21 6.94
C PRO A 4 10.47 -18.59 5.61
N LEU A 5 10.75 -19.81 5.14
CA LEU A 5 10.27 -20.29 3.84
C LEU A 5 8.74 -20.36 3.77
N TRP A 6 8.08 -20.75 4.87
CA TRP A 6 6.61 -20.86 4.91
C TRP A 6 5.95 -19.53 4.53
N LEU A 7 6.49 -18.39 4.97
CA LEU A 7 5.94 -17.07 4.65
C LEU A 7 6.04 -16.76 3.16
N LYS A 8 7.16 -17.12 2.52
CA LYS A 8 7.37 -16.95 1.08
C LYS A 8 6.35 -17.76 0.28
N ILE A 9 6.19 -19.03 0.65
CA ILE A 9 5.25 -19.94 0.01
C ILE A 9 3.80 -19.47 0.19
N THR A 10 3.39 -19.15 1.43
CA THR A 10 2.03 -18.68 1.72
C THR A 10 1.71 -17.41 0.95
N TRP A 11 2.61 -16.43 0.91
CA TRP A 11 2.40 -15.19 0.15
C TRP A 11 2.30 -15.46 -1.36
N THR A 12 3.13 -16.35 -1.91
CA THR A 12 3.07 -16.73 -3.32
C THR A 12 1.78 -17.45 -3.69
N VAL A 13 1.32 -18.41 -2.88
CA VAL A 13 0.04 -19.10 -3.09
C VAL A 13 -1.13 -18.12 -2.99
N TRP A 14 -1.08 -17.23 -2.00
CA TRP A 14 -2.07 -16.17 -1.85
C TRP A 14 -2.10 -15.26 -3.08
N LEU A 15 -0.96 -14.79 -3.59
CA LEU A 15 -0.88 -14.01 -4.84
C LEU A 15 -1.46 -14.76 -6.04
N ALA A 16 -1.13 -16.05 -6.20
CA ALA A 16 -1.62 -16.88 -7.30
C ALA A 16 -3.15 -17.03 -7.28
N THR A 17 -3.77 -16.96 -6.10
CA THR A 17 -5.23 -16.98 -5.93
C THR A 17 -5.85 -15.59 -6.06
N TRP A 18 -5.19 -14.58 -5.48
CA TRP A 18 -5.64 -13.19 -5.46
C TRP A 18 -5.72 -12.57 -6.85
N ILE A 19 -4.67 -12.73 -7.66
CA ILE A 19 -4.57 -12.14 -9.01
C ILE A 19 -5.77 -12.51 -9.91
N PRO A 20 -6.10 -13.79 -10.15
CA PRO A 20 -7.20 -14.13 -11.07
C PRO A 20 -8.57 -13.68 -10.53
N LEU A 21 -8.80 -13.75 -9.22
CA LEU A 21 -10.06 -13.33 -8.61
C LEU A 21 -10.26 -11.82 -8.67
N TYR A 22 -9.22 -11.04 -8.39
CA TYR A 22 -9.26 -9.58 -8.46
C TYR A 22 -9.37 -9.08 -9.87
N TRP A 23 -8.65 -9.68 -10.82
CA TRP A 23 -8.81 -9.36 -12.23
C TRP A 23 -10.27 -9.55 -12.63
N LYS A 24 -10.85 -10.71 -12.35
CA LYS A 24 -12.24 -11.00 -12.74
C LYS A 24 -13.23 -9.98 -12.15
N GLN A 25 -13.03 -9.56 -10.89
CA GLN A 25 -13.93 -8.63 -10.21
C GLN A 25 -13.74 -7.16 -10.63
N TYR A 26 -12.48 -6.67 -10.64
CA TYR A 26 -12.16 -5.25 -10.74
C TYR A 26 -11.46 -4.85 -12.05
N GLY A 27 -11.03 -5.83 -12.84
CA GLY A 27 -10.28 -5.61 -14.06
C GLY A 27 -8.79 -5.30 -13.83
N VAL A 28 -8.03 -5.24 -14.93
CA VAL A 28 -6.57 -5.12 -14.89
C VAL A 28 -6.07 -3.81 -14.29
N GLN A 29 -6.82 -2.72 -14.41
CA GLN A 29 -6.41 -1.42 -13.88
C GLN A 29 -6.35 -1.40 -12.34
N ASN A 30 -7.10 -2.28 -11.67
CA ASN A 30 -7.08 -2.39 -10.21
C ASN A 30 -5.66 -2.66 -9.71
N PHE A 31 -4.87 -3.44 -10.45
CA PHE A 31 -3.49 -3.74 -10.10
C PHE A 31 -2.55 -2.52 -10.12
N LEU A 32 -3.02 -1.35 -10.55
CA LEU A 32 -2.29 -0.09 -10.44
C LEU A 32 -2.49 0.62 -9.10
N PHE A 33 -3.39 0.15 -8.23
CA PHE A 33 -3.41 0.62 -6.85
C PHE A 33 -2.04 0.37 -6.20
N PHE A 34 -1.54 1.31 -5.42
CA PHE A 34 -0.24 1.14 -4.76
C PHE A 34 -0.21 -0.08 -3.84
N CYS A 35 -1.33 -0.38 -3.17
CA CYS A 35 -1.45 -1.58 -2.36
C CYS A 35 -1.31 -2.87 -3.18
N ASP A 36 -1.84 -2.88 -4.40
CA ASP A 36 -1.83 -4.04 -5.30
C ASP A 36 -0.44 -4.26 -5.92
N ILE A 37 0.18 -3.19 -6.43
CA ILE A 37 1.60 -3.22 -6.83
C ILE A 37 2.45 -3.66 -5.64
N GLY A 38 2.12 -3.15 -4.45
CA GLY A 38 2.77 -3.47 -3.20
C GLY A 38 2.74 -4.95 -2.86
N ASN A 39 1.61 -5.62 -3.05
CA ASN A 39 1.50 -7.06 -2.82
C ASN A 39 2.46 -7.87 -3.69
N LEU A 40 2.59 -7.49 -4.97
CA LEU A 40 3.52 -8.11 -5.91
C LEU A 40 4.97 -7.85 -5.50
N LEU A 41 5.30 -6.59 -5.17
CA LEU A 41 6.65 -6.19 -4.76
C LEU A 41 7.05 -6.78 -3.41
N ILE A 42 6.13 -6.93 -2.46
CA ILE A 42 6.37 -7.65 -1.20
C ILE A 42 6.66 -9.11 -1.47
N GLY A 43 5.92 -9.76 -2.38
CA GLY A 43 6.23 -11.13 -2.82
C GLY A 43 7.65 -11.26 -3.36
N LEU A 44 8.06 -10.33 -4.23
CA LEU A 44 9.42 -10.26 -4.75
C LEU A 44 10.45 -10.00 -3.62
N ALA A 45 10.15 -9.09 -2.69
CA ALA A 45 11.00 -8.77 -1.55
C ALA A 45 11.22 -9.97 -0.61
N LEU A 46 10.20 -10.80 -0.40
CA LEU A 46 10.27 -12.01 0.41
C LEU A 46 11.23 -13.04 -0.19
N TRP A 47 11.17 -13.25 -1.50
CA TRP A 47 12.05 -14.19 -2.20
C TRP A 47 13.49 -13.67 -2.28
N LEU A 48 13.67 -12.41 -2.67
CA LEU A 48 14.99 -11.77 -2.75
C LEU A 48 15.58 -11.38 -1.39
N GLU A 49 14.77 -11.45 -0.33
CA GLU A 49 15.07 -10.92 1.01
C GLU A 49 15.64 -9.49 1.00
N SER A 50 15.08 -8.65 0.11
CA SER A 50 15.62 -7.34 -0.24
C SER A 50 15.16 -6.25 0.74
N PRO A 51 16.05 -5.68 1.58
CA PRO A 51 15.69 -4.58 2.47
C PRO A 51 15.26 -3.33 1.69
N LEU A 52 15.74 -3.16 0.45
CA LEU A 52 15.36 -2.06 -0.43
C LEU A 52 13.89 -2.13 -0.83
N ILE A 53 13.41 -3.29 -1.26
CA ILE A 53 12.01 -3.42 -1.70
C ILE A 53 11.06 -3.34 -0.49
N PHE A 54 11.42 -3.91 0.66
CA PHE A 54 10.65 -3.69 1.90
C PHE A 54 10.59 -2.21 2.29
N ALA A 55 11.72 -1.50 2.25
CA ALA A 55 11.75 -0.08 2.54
C ALA A 55 10.93 0.76 1.54
N TRP A 56 11.00 0.41 0.25
CA TRP A 56 10.20 1.01 -0.81
C TRP A 56 8.71 0.89 -0.49
N GLN A 57 8.21 -0.33 -0.28
CA GLN A 57 6.80 -0.56 -0.01
C GLN A 57 6.36 0.02 1.33
N ALA A 58 7.20 -0.04 2.37
CA ALA A 58 6.87 0.57 3.66
C ALA A 58 6.65 2.08 3.59
N CYS A 59 7.43 2.79 2.78
CA CYS A 59 7.27 4.25 2.63
C CYS A 59 5.95 4.61 1.94
N GLY A 60 5.49 3.78 0.99
CA GLY A 60 4.24 4.02 0.26
C GLY A 60 2.99 3.55 0.98
N LEU A 61 3.09 2.47 1.76
CA LEU A 61 1.93 1.70 2.18
C LEU A 61 1.58 1.85 3.66
N LEU A 62 2.56 2.04 4.57
CA LEU A 62 2.30 1.96 6.01
C LEU A 62 1.13 2.83 6.46
N LEU A 63 1.11 4.10 6.06
CA LEU A 63 0.05 5.02 6.44
C LEU A 63 -1.32 4.53 5.93
N PHE A 64 -1.46 4.34 4.62
CA PHE A 64 -2.76 4.02 4.01
C PHE A 64 -3.29 2.65 4.44
N GLN A 65 -2.40 1.67 4.62
CA GLN A 65 -2.74 0.36 5.13
C GLN A 65 -3.19 0.39 6.60
N THR A 66 -2.57 1.24 7.42
CA THR A 66 -3.03 1.49 8.79
C THR A 66 -4.37 2.22 8.80
N LEU A 67 -4.58 3.23 7.96
CA LEU A 67 -5.88 3.92 7.84
C LEU A 67 -6.99 2.95 7.41
N TYR A 68 -6.72 2.07 6.45
CA TYR A 68 -7.65 0.99 6.07
C TYR A 68 -8.00 0.11 7.27
N THR A 69 -7.01 -0.29 8.07
CA THR A 69 -7.23 -1.12 9.26
C THR A 69 -8.11 -0.41 10.29
N VAL A 70 -7.84 0.87 10.55
CA VAL A 70 -8.65 1.70 11.45
C VAL A 70 -10.08 1.83 10.93
N ASP A 71 -10.25 2.03 9.62
CA ASP A 71 -11.58 2.16 9.00
C ASP A 71 -12.40 0.87 9.14
N LEU A 72 -11.78 -0.28 8.80
CA LEU A 72 -12.45 -1.59 8.89
C LEU A 72 -12.82 -1.93 10.32
N VAL A 73 -11.90 -1.75 11.28
CA VAL A 73 -12.16 -2.03 12.70
C VAL A 73 -13.23 -1.07 13.23
N GLY A 74 -13.19 0.20 12.85
CA GLY A 74 -14.23 1.18 13.19
C GLY A 74 -15.60 0.73 12.71
N ALA A 75 -15.70 0.30 11.46
CA ALA A 75 -16.94 -0.21 10.87
C ALA A 75 -17.46 -1.45 11.59
N LEU A 76 -16.58 -2.40 11.93
CA LEU A 76 -16.96 -3.62 12.66
C LEU A 76 -17.45 -3.34 14.08
N LEU A 77 -16.84 -2.37 14.78
CA LEU A 77 -17.16 -2.08 16.18
C LEU A 77 -18.34 -1.11 16.35
N THR A 78 -18.50 -0.17 15.41
CA THR A 78 -19.44 0.96 15.57
C THR A 78 -20.47 1.07 14.44
N GLY A 79 -20.34 0.28 13.38
CA GLY A 79 -21.15 0.41 12.16
C GLY A 79 -20.79 1.63 11.29
N HIS A 80 -19.79 2.43 11.67
CA HIS A 80 -19.38 3.64 10.96
C HIS A 80 -17.99 3.50 10.36
N HIS A 81 -17.78 4.08 9.18
CA HIS A 81 -16.49 4.15 8.49
C HIS A 81 -15.86 5.53 8.72
N PRO A 82 -14.85 5.67 9.62
CA PRO A 82 -14.18 6.95 9.87
C PRO A 82 -13.67 7.67 8.62
N PHE A 83 -13.20 6.92 7.61
CA PHE A 83 -12.59 7.43 6.39
C PHE A 83 -13.34 7.05 5.12
N GLY A 84 -14.11 5.96 5.16
CA GLY A 84 -14.87 5.48 4.01
C GLY A 84 -13.99 4.83 2.94
N GLY A 85 -13.02 4.03 3.38
CA GLY A 85 -12.15 3.24 2.52
C GLY A 85 -12.51 1.76 2.47
N THR A 86 -13.46 1.30 3.30
CA THR A 86 -13.76 -0.11 3.50
C THR A 86 -15.25 -0.45 3.38
N GLU A 87 -16.10 0.42 2.85
CA GLU A 87 -17.53 0.17 2.64
C GLU A 87 -17.75 -1.06 1.76
N TYR A 88 -16.92 -1.21 0.74
CA TYR A 88 -16.96 -2.35 -0.18
C TYR A 88 -16.75 -3.70 0.54
N MET A 89 -16.13 -3.72 1.73
CA MET A 89 -16.00 -4.93 2.55
C MET A 89 -17.35 -5.43 3.08
N PHE A 90 -18.38 -4.58 3.07
CA PHE A 90 -19.72 -4.88 3.53
C PHE A 90 -20.73 -4.96 2.36
N ASP A 91 -20.29 -4.75 1.12
CA ASP A 91 -21.13 -4.83 -0.07
C ASP A 91 -21.45 -6.30 -0.44
N PRO A 92 -22.73 -6.72 -0.42
CA PRO A 92 -23.12 -8.07 -0.85
C PRO A 92 -22.94 -8.31 -2.35
N GLY A 93 -22.82 -7.26 -3.17
CA GLY A 93 -22.52 -7.34 -4.60
C GLY A 93 -21.09 -7.80 -4.90
N ILE A 94 -20.19 -7.75 -3.91
CA ILE A 94 -18.81 -8.24 -4.04
C ILE A 94 -18.68 -9.63 -3.40
N PRO A 95 -18.22 -10.66 -4.14
CA PRO A 95 -18.07 -12.00 -3.61
C PRO A 95 -17.24 -12.03 -2.33
N LEU A 96 -17.70 -12.78 -1.32
CA LEU A 96 -17.02 -12.88 -0.03
C LEU A 96 -15.52 -13.26 -0.17
N PRO A 97 -15.09 -14.20 -1.03
CA PRO A 97 -13.68 -14.49 -1.20
C PRO A 97 -12.84 -13.27 -1.63
N VAL A 98 -13.38 -12.40 -2.49
CA VAL A 98 -12.67 -11.18 -2.95
C VAL A 98 -12.54 -10.18 -1.80
N ARG A 99 -13.59 -10.02 -0.99
CA ARG A 99 -13.54 -9.17 0.20
C ARG A 99 -12.54 -9.69 1.22
N LEU A 100 -12.57 -10.99 1.53
CA LEU A 100 -11.63 -11.60 2.48
C LEU A 100 -10.17 -11.50 2.00
N LEU A 101 -9.93 -11.61 0.70
CA LEU A 101 -8.61 -11.39 0.14
C LEU A 101 -8.10 -9.96 0.40
N SER A 102 -8.98 -8.97 0.47
CA SER A 102 -8.61 -7.57 0.79
C SER A 102 -8.06 -7.42 2.21
N LEU A 103 -8.23 -8.42 3.08
CA LEU A 103 -7.66 -8.39 4.43
C LEU A 103 -6.11 -8.40 4.44
N PHE A 104 -5.45 -8.53 3.28
CA PHE A 104 -4.02 -8.25 3.15
C PHE A 104 -3.65 -6.86 3.69
N HIS A 105 -4.58 -5.90 3.67
CA HIS A 105 -4.39 -4.57 4.22
C HIS A 105 -4.03 -4.58 5.72
N LEU A 106 -4.54 -5.56 6.48
CA LEU A 106 -4.26 -5.74 7.91
C LEU A 106 -2.89 -6.42 8.13
N VAL A 107 -2.50 -7.30 7.21
CA VAL A 107 -1.27 -8.09 7.28
C VAL A 107 -0.05 -7.27 6.85
N THR A 108 -0.23 -6.36 5.89
CA THR A 108 0.85 -5.62 5.24
C THR A 108 1.68 -4.76 6.22
N PRO A 109 1.09 -3.91 7.09
CA PRO A 109 1.87 -3.11 8.02
C PRO A 109 2.77 -3.91 8.98
N PRO A 110 2.24 -4.90 9.74
CA PRO A 110 3.09 -5.67 10.65
C PRO A 110 4.13 -6.50 9.89
N LEU A 111 3.80 -7.03 8.71
CA LEU A 111 4.76 -7.75 7.87
C LEU A 111 5.94 -6.85 7.46
N LEU A 112 5.67 -5.64 6.96
CA LEU A 112 6.69 -4.69 6.53
C LEU A 112 7.59 -4.26 7.70
N LEU A 113 7.00 -3.90 8.84
CA LEU A 113 7.77 -3.51 10.03
C LEU A 113 8.62 -4.67 10.55
N TRP A 114 8.07 -5.89 10.60
CA TRP A 114 8.81 -7.08 10.99
C TRP A 114 9.96 -7.38 10.03
N ALA A 115 9.72 -7.31 8.71
CA ALA A 115 10.74 -7.57 7.70
C ALA A 115 11.87 -6.54 7.77
N ILE A 116 11.53 -5.25 7.93
CA ILE A 116 12.52 -4.17 8.13
C ILE A 116 13.31 -4.40 9.42
N ARG A 117 12.67 -4.81 10.52
CA ARG A 117 13.37 -5.13 11.76
C ARG A 117 14.37 -6.28 11.60
N ARG A 118 14.06 -7.26 10.75
CA ARG A 118 14.91 -8.43 10.48
C ARG A 118 16.02 -8.17 9.46
N ARG A 119 15.76 -7.33 8.44
CA ARG A 119 16.62 -7.13 7.26
C ARG A 119 17.31 -5.78 7.21
N GLY A 120 16.89 -4.85 8.06
CA GLY A 120 17.31 -3.46 8.03
C GLY A 120 16.41 -2.60 7.13
N TYR A 121 16.60 -1.29 7.26
CA TYR A 121 15.90 -0.28 6.46
C TYR A 121 16.86 0.38 5.47
N ASP A 122 16.52 0.35 4.18
CA ASP A 122 17.28 1.03 3.14
C ASP A 122 16.70 2.42 2.86
N ARG A 123 17.54 3.45 3.00
CA ARG A 123 17.13 4.86 2.85
C ARG A 123 16.72 5.22 1.41
N ARG A 124 17.01 4.38 0.42
CA ARG A 124 16.62 4.62 -0.98
C ARG A 124 15.15 4.28 -1.24
N GLY A 125 14.49 3.55 -0.34
CA GLY A 125 13.12 3.06 -0.54
C GLY A 125 12.11 4.17 -0.88
N TRP A 126 12.13 5.28 -0.15
CA TRP A 126 11.17 6.38 -0.40
C TRP A 126 11.37 7.07 -1.75
N LYS A 127 12.58 7.06 -2.30
CA LYS A 127 12.86 7.58 -3.65
C LYS A 127 12.26 6.67 -4.72
N LEU A 128 12.37 5.35 -4.54
CA LEU A 128 11.72 4.40 -5.44
C LEU A 128 10.19 4.50 -5.35
N GLN A 129 9.64 4.73 -4.16
CA GLN A 129 8.22 5.00 -4.02
C GLN A 129 7.82 6.29 -4.74
N THR A 130 8.61 7.35 -4.62
CA THR A 130 8.39 8.61 -5.34
C THR A 130 8.39 8.39 -6.86
N LEU A 131 9.37 7.64 -7.38
CA LEU A 131 9.44 7.28 -8.79
C LEU A 131 8.22 6.45 -9.23
N THR A 132 7.77 5.52 -8.39
CA THR A 132 6.53 4.75 -8.64
C THR A 132 5.34 5.67 -8.79
N THR A 133 5.21 6.65 -7.90
CA THR A 133 4.13 7.63 -7.94
C THR A 133 4.18 8.49 -9.21
N TRP A 134 5.37 8.93 -9.61
CA TRP A 134 5.57 9.69 -10.84
C TRP A 134 5.25 8.91 -12.12
N ILE A 135 5.28 7.58 -12.07
CA ILE A 135 4.92 6.74 -13.22
C ILE A 135 3.44 6.36 -13.18
N ILE A 136 2.98 5.82 -12.05
CA ILE A 136 1.68 5.16 -11.94
C ILE A 136 0.52 6.17 -11.85
N VAL A 137 0.71 7.30 -11.16
CA VAL A 137 -0.38 8.27 -11.00
C VAL A 137 -0.74 8.95 -12.31
N PRO A 138 0.21 9.38 -13.17
CA PRO A 138 -0.14 9.86 -14.51
C PRO A 138 -0.87 8.81 -15.35
N ILE A 139 -0.45 7.54 -15.28
CA ILE A 139 -1.17 6.46 -15.98
C ILE A 139 -2.62 6.39 -15.51
N ASN A 140 -2.88 6.41 -14.20
CA ASN A 140 -4.24 6.40 -13.66
C ASN A 140 -5.04 7.66 -13.98
N TYR A 141 -4.38 8.82 -14.09
CA TYR A 141 -5.02 10.08 -14.45
C TYR A 141 -5.59 10.07 -15.87
N PHE A 142 -4.88 9.43 -16.81
CA PHE A 142 -5.26 9.40 -18.22
C PHE A 142 -6.02 8.12 -18.63
N TRP A 143 -5.66 6.96 -18.08
CA TRP A 143 -6.29 5.69 -18.43
C TRP A 143 -7.49 5.43 -17.53
N ARG A 144 -8.69 5.30 -18.13
CA ARG A 144 -9.95 4.96 -17.42
C ARG A 144 -10.11 5.80 -16.13
N PRO A 145 -10.14 7.13 -16.27
CA PRO A 145 -10.10 8.05 -15.14
C PRO A 145 -11.28 7.93 -14.16
N GLY A 146 -12.43 7.40 -14.61
CA GLY A 146 -13.61 7.23 -13.77
C GLY A 146 -13.43 6.25 -12.61
N LEU A 147 -12.35 5.45 -12.57
CA LEU A 147 -12.01 4.61 -11.42
C LEU A 147 -11.20 5.33 -10.35
N ASP A 148 -10.64 6.51 -10.67
CA ASP A 148 -9.84 7.35 -9.78
C ASP A 148 -8.80 6.59 -8.93
N VAL A 149 -8.10 5.65 -9.56
CA VAL A 149 -7.13 4.77 -8.89
C VAL A 149 -5.98 5.60 -8.30
N ASN A 150 -5.68 5.35 -7.02
CA ASN A 150 -4.76 6.13 -6.19
C ASN A 150 -5.15 7.62 -6.03
N TRP A 151 -6.42 7.97 -6.19
CA TRP A 151 -6.90 9.36 -6.03
C TRP A 151 -6.20 10.33 -6.98
N ALA A 152 -5.96 9.86 -8.20
CA ALA A 152 -5.23 10.60 -9.24
C ALA A 152 -5.98 11.87 -9.68
N ARG A 153 -7.31 11.92 -9.50
CA ARG A 153 -8.18 13.05 -9.86
C ARG A 153 -8.90 13.68 -8.69
N GLY A 154 -8.91 13.05 -7.52
CA GLY A 154 -9.38 13.69 -6.30
C GLY A 154 -9.37 12.74 -5.11
N PRO A 155 -9.42 13.25 -3.88
CA PRO A 155 -9.34 12.43 -2.69
C PRO A 155 -10.61 11.57 -2.50
N PHE A 156 -10.45 10.38 -1.94
CA PHE A 156 -11.56 9.48 -1.56
C PHE A 156 -12.50 9.13 -2.72
N PHE A 157 -11.94 8.89 -3.91
CA PHE A 157 -12.70 8.52 -5.12
C PHE A 157 -13.72 9.58 -5.57
N ARG A 158 -13.49 10.84 -5.18
CA ARG A 158 -14.31 11.99 -5.57
C ARG A 158 -13.43 12.94 -6.37
N GLU A 159 -13.66 13.01 -7.67
CA GLU A 159 -12.96 13.94 -8.56
C GLU A 159 -13.12 15.37 -8.02
N GLN A 160 -11.99 16.09 -7.96
CA GLN A 160 -11.98 17.46 -7.46
C GLN A 160 -12.32 18.45 -8.59
N HIS A 161 -13.00 19.54 -8.24
CA HIS A 161 -13.38 20.60 -9.19
C HIS A 161 -12.97 22.01 -8.75
N TRP A 162 -12.19 22.13 -7.67
CA TRP A 162 -11.78 23.43 -7.13
C TRP A 162 -10.54 24.01 -7.82
N MET A 163 -9.80 23.18 -8.58
CA MET A 163 -8.66 23.61 -9.40
C MET A 163 -8.58 22.82 -10.73
N PRO A 164 -7.80 23.29 -11.72
CA PRO A 164 -7.56 22.54 -12.94
C PRO A 164 -6.95 21.15 -12.66
N GLY A 165 -7.44 20.10 -13.33
CA GLY A 165 -7.01 18.71 -13.05
C GLY A 165 -5.51 18.45 -13.21
N LEU A 166 -4.85 19.10 -14.19
CA LEU A 166 -3.39 19.00 -14.32
C LEU A 166 -2.65 19.67 -13.16
N ALA A 167 -3.18 20.77 -12.62
CA ALA A 167 -2.60 21.40 -11.43
C ALA A 167 -2.73 20.46 -10.22
N TYR A 168 -3.86 19.75 -10.08
CA TYR A 168 -4.03 18.73 -9.05
C TYR A 168 -3.03 17.59 -9.23
N LEU A 169 -2.87 17.09 -10.46
CA LEU A 169 -1.90 16.03 -10.76
C LEU A 169 -0.48 16.46 -10.37
N PHE A 170 0.02 17.61 -10.85
CA PHE A 170 1.35 18.08 -10.48
C PHE A 170 1.51 18.31 -8.99
N GLY A 171 0.49 18.88 -8.33
CA GLY A 171 0.45 19.03 -6.88
C GLY A 171 0.56 17.68 -6.17
N TYR A 172 -0.22 16.68 -6.58
CA TYR A 172 -0.17 15.32 -6.03
C TYR A 172 1.22 14.71 -6.14
N LEU A 173 1.86 14.80 -7.32
CA LEU A 173 3.19 14.24 -7.58
C LEU A 173 4.30 14.85 -6.71
N ILE A 174 4.06 15.99 -6.09
CA ILE A 174 4.99 16.67 -5.18
C ILE A 174 4.56 16.46 -3.72
N VAL A 175 3.30 16.75 -3.41
CA VAL A 175 2.76 16.77 -2.04
C VAL A 175 2.79 15.37 -1.44
N VAL A 176 2.41 14.33 -2.17
CA VAL A 176 2.36 12.96 -1.62
C VAL A 176 3.77 12.46 -1.24
N PRO A 177 4.79 12.56 -2.10
CA PRO A 177 6.16 12.24 -1.69
C PRO A 177 6.67 13.01 -0.48
N LEU A 178 6.42 14.32 -0.42
CA LEU A 178 6.94 15.17 0.64
C LEU A 178 6.18 15.02 1.96
N SER A 179 4.88 14.77 1.92
CA SER A 179 4.01 14.77 3.10
C SER A 179 3.77 13.36 3.63
N ILE A 180 3.88 12.33 2.79
CA ILE A 180 3.64 10.94 3.19
C ILE A 180 4.94 10.13 3.17
N TYR A 181 5.62 10.05 2.03
CA TYR A 181 6.74 9.11 1.89
C TYR A 181 7.98 9.57 2.67
N TYR A 182 8.32 10.85 2.62
CA TYR A 182 9.47 11.39 3.33
C TYR A 182 9.29 11.33 4.87
N PRO A 183 8.15 11.74 5.47
CA PRO A 183 7.95 11.58 6.91
C PRO A 183 7.97 10.12 7.34
N THR A 184 7.33 9.23 6.57
CA THR A 184 7.38 7.78 6.83
C THR A 184 8.83 7.27 6.81
N HIS A 185 9.64 7.71 5.83
CA HIS A 185 11.06 7.41 5.76
C HIS A 185 11.82 7.85 7.03
N ARG A 186 11.57 9.06 7.50
CA ARG A 186 12.22 9.61 8.71
C ARG A 186 11.85 8.82 9.96
N VAL A 187 10.58 8.45 10.10
CA VAL A 187 10.09 7.60 11.19
C VAL A 187 10.75 6.22 11.15
N LEU A 188 10.79 5.57 9.99
CA LEU A 188 11.43 4.25 9.85
C LEU A 188 12.95 4.30 10.12
N GLU A 189 13.62 5.37 9.67
CA GLU A 189 15.04 5.57 9.97
C GLU A 189 15.28 5.74 11.47
N TRP A 190 14.44 6.52 12.15
CA TRP A 190 14.51 6.69 13.60
C TRP A 190 14.23 5.37 14.34
N LEU A 191 13.17 4.67 13.97
CA LEU A 191 12.75 3.41 14.59
C LEU A 191 13.80 2.32 14.46
N THR A 192 14.42 2.20 13.27
CA THR A 192 15.49 1.22 13.05
C THR A 192 16.78 1.53 13.80
N ARG A 193 17.10 2.81 14.05
CA ARG A 193 18.21 3.17 14.96
C ARG A 193 17.92 2.67 16.37
N ARG A 194 16.71 2.95 16.89
CA ARG A 194 16.28 2.50 18.23
C ARG A 194 16.33 0.98 18.39
N TRP A 195 15.90 0.22 17.39
CA TRP A 195 15.98 -1.24 17.44
C TRP A 195 17.41 -1.78 17.49
N ARG A 196 18.37 -1.12 16.82
CA ARG A 196 19.78 -1.51 16.91
C ARG A 196 20.34 -1.24 18.29
N ASP A 197 20.10 -0.04 18.84
CA ASP A 197 20.60 0.35 20.16
C ASP A 197 20.08 -0.57 21.27
N ALA A 198 18.83 -1.04 21.15
CA ALA A 198 18.24 -1.98 22.09
C ALA A 198 18.80 -3.41 21.98
N ALA A 199 19.33 -3.80 20.82
CA ALA A 199 19.92 -5.13 20.62
C ALA A 199 21.40 -5.20 21.05
N THR A 200 22.04 -4.05 21.27
CA THR A 200 23.44 -3.94 21.74
C THR A 200 23.56 -3.76 23.25
N LYS A 201 22.44 -3.65 23.97
CA LYS A 201 22.36 -3.65 25.43
C LYS A 201 21.96 -5.03 25.93
#